data_AF-W2CI07-F1
#
_entry.id   AF-W2CI07-F1
#
_cell.length_a   1.000
_cell.length_b   1.000
_cell.length_c   1.000
_cell.angle_alpha   90.00
_cell.angle_beta   90.00
_cell.angle_gamma   90.00
#
_symmetry.space_group_name_H-M   'P 1'
#
loop_
_entity.id
_entity.type
_entity.pdbx_description
1 polymer ?
#
loop_
_entity_poly.entity_id
_entity_poly.type
_entity_poly.pdbx_seq_one_letter_code
_entity_poly.pdbx_strand_id
1 'polypeptide(L)'
;LNLETQANSNTQRMLKKDAERDRLLNYIFGTIRTGHFSPDATEATAADELEVVVRPYTRIQKAAYDIESADIDGLLIDLRKAKNTPHLTALRLTNVLSKLETANEEFR
;
A
#
# COMPACT_ATOMS: atom_id res chain seq x y z
N LEU A 1 -28.33 19.51 -13.40
CA LEU A 1 -27.51 18.28 -13.40
C LEU A 1 -28.36 17.18 -12.78
N ASN A 2 -28.42 15.99 -13.40
CA ASN A 2 -29.17 14.83 -12.88
C ASN A 2 -28.39 14.19 -11.71
N LEU A 3 -29.07 13.94 -10.60
CA LEU A 3 -28.50 13.31 -9.39
C LEU A 3 -27.99 11.89 -9.68
N GLU A 4 -28.67 11.13 -10.56
CA GLU A 4 -28.23 9.78 -10.96
C GLU A 4 -26.91 9.80 -11.73
N THR A 5 -26.70 10.81 -12.58
CA THR A 5 -25.44 10.98 -13.33
C THR A 5 -24.29 11.30 -12.39
N GLN A 6 -24.53 12.12 -11.35
CA GLN A 6 -23.52 12.44 -10.34
C GLN A 6 -23.20 11.24 -9.43
N ALA A 7 -24.23 10.49 -9.00
CA ALA A 7 -24.04 9.27 -8.21
C ALA A 7 -23.21 8.24 -9.00
N ASN A 8 -23.50 8.03 -10.28
CA ASN A 8 -22.75 7.11 -11.13
C ASN A 8 -21.28 7.55 -11.31
N SER A 9 -21.03 8.85 -11.53
CA SER A 9 -19.66 9.37 -11.63
C SER A 9 -18.87 9.21 -10.32
N ASN A 10 -19.52 9.39 -9.19
CA ASN A 10 -18.90 9.23 -7.86
C ASN A 10 -18.54 7.76 -7.61
N THR A 11 -19.46 6.84 -7.91
CA THR A 11 -19.19 5.39 -7.81
C THR A 11 -18.04 4.96 -8.71
N GLN A 12 -17.99 5.45 -9.96
CA GLN A 12 -16.87 5.13 -10.85
C GLN A 12 -15.53 5.68 -10.37
N ARG A 13 -15.52 6.88 -9.77
CA ARG A 13 -14.32 7.46 -9.18
C ARG A 13 -13.83 6.62 -8.00
N MET A 14 -14.74 6.24 -7.10
CA MET A 14 -14.44 5.41 -5.93
C MET A 14 -13.82 4.07 -6.35
N LEU A 15 -14.44 3.35 -7.29
CA LEU A 15 -13.92 2.06 -7.79
C LEU A 15 -12.54 2.17 -8.46
N LYS A 16 -12.27 3.29 -9.13
CA LYS A 16 -10.93 3.54 -9.71
C LYS A 16 -9.88 3.74 -8.62
N LYS A 17 -10.22 4.44 -7.55
CA LYS A 17 -9.31 4.68 -6.42
C LYS A 17 -9.06 3.42 -5.62
N ASP A 18 -10.10 2.62 -5.42
CA ASP A 18 -10.00 1.27 -4.84
C ASP A 18 -9.00 0.40 -5.62
N ALA A 19 -9.18 0.30 -6.93
CA ALA A 19 -8.28 -0.47 -7.80
C ALA A 19 -6.83 0.08 -7.79
N GLU A 20 -6.65 1.38 -7.59
CA GLU A 20 -5.33 2.01 -7.44
C GLU A 20 -4.66 1.60 -6.12
N ARG A 21 -5.40 1.62 -4.99
CA ARG A 21 -4.93 1.13 -3.68
C ARG A 21 -4.52 -0.33 -3.76
N ASP A 22 -5.37 -1.18 -4.33
CA ASP A 22 -5.09 -2.60 -4.56
C ASP A 22 -3.80 -2.82 -5.34
N ARG A 23 -3.60 -2.06 -6.42
CA ARG A 23 -2.40 -2.18 -7.25
C ARG A 23 -1.15 -1.79 -6.47
N LEU A 24 -1.21 -0.73 -5.67
CA LEU A 24 -0.10 -0.25 -4.86
C LEU A 24 0.24 -1.22 -3.73
N LEU A 25 -0.77 -1.76 -3.05
CA LEU A 25 -0.59 -2.82 -2.04
C LEU A 25 0.06 -4.07 -2.63
N ASN A 26 -0.45 -4.54 -3.78
CA ASN A 26 0.14 -5.69 -4.47
C ASN A 26 1.59 -5.42 -4.89
N TYR A 27 1.91 -4.20 -5.32
CA TYR A 27 3.29 -3.82 -5.64
C TYR A 27 4.17 -3.86 -4.40
N ILE A 28 3.76 -3.23 -3.29
CA ILE A 28 4.54 -3.19 -2.04
C ILE A 28 4.81 -4.61 -1.52
N PHE A 29 3.76 -5.41 -1.35
CA PHE A 29 3.89 -6.78 -0.86
C PHE A 29 4.67 -7.67 -1.84
N GLY A 30 4.46 -7.48 -3.15
CA GLY A 30 5.19 -8.17 -4.19
C GLY A 30 6.69 -7.86 -4.15
N THR A 31 7.05 -6.57 -4.06
CA THR A 31 8.45 -6.12 -3.99
C THR A 31 9.16 -6.70 -2.77
N ILE A 32 8.53 -6.64 -1.59
CA ILE A 32 9.10 -7.23 -0.36
C ILE A 32 9.28 -8.73 -0.56
N ARG A 33 8.24 -9.45 -1.00
CA ARG A 33 8.29 -10.89 -1.24
C ARG A 33 9.38 -11.30 -2.22
N THR A 34 9.58 -10.55 -3.32
CA THR A 34 10.64 -10.84 -4.28
C THR A 34 12.02 -10.42 -3.78
N GLY A 35 12.08 -9.42 -2.91
CA GLY A 35 13.33 -8.89 -2.35
C GLY A 35 14.11 -9.93 -1.55
N HIS A 36 13.44 -10.90 -0.90
CA HIS A 36 14.10 -12.04 -0.25
C HIS A 36 15.03 -12.85 -1.17
N PHE A 37 14.77 -12.79 -2.48
CA PHE A 37 15.55 -13.50 -3.49
C PHE A 37 16.50 -12.57 -4.26
N SER A 38 16.67 -11.32 -3.82
CA SER A 38 17.60 -10.39 -4.47
C SER A 38 19.03 -10.90 -4.35
N PRO A 39 19.87 -10.81 -5.41
CA PRO A 39 21.29 -11.08 -5.32
C PRO A 39 22.04 -10.00 -4.54
N ASP A 40 21.43 -8.84 -4.28
CA ASP A 40 21.97 -7.81 -3.40
C ASP A 40 21.59 -8.13 -1.95
N ALA A 41 22.60 -8.39 -1.10
CA ALA A 41 22.40 -8.74 0.30
C ALA A 41 21.70 -7.64 1.12
N THR A 42 21.85 -6.37 0.72
CA THR A 42 21.17 -5.23 1.35
C THR A 42 19.68 -5.26 1.06
N GLU A 43 19.30 -5.55 -0.19
CA GLU A 43 17.90 -5.70 -0.59
C GLU A 43 17.26 -6.92 0.07
N ALA A 44 17.97 -8.07 0.12
CA ALA A 44 17.48 -9.27 0.79
C ALA A 44 17.23 -9.05 2.29
N THR A 45 18.20 -8.44 2.99
CA THR A 45 18.04 -8.10 4.42
C THR A 45 16.90 -7.09 4.64
N ALA A 46 16.77 -6.10 3.76
CA ALA A 46 15.68 -5.14 3.83
C ALA A 46 14.30 -5.80 3.66
N ALA A 47 14.19 -6.79 2.77
CA ALA A 47 12.97 -7.57 2.59
C ALA A 47 12.62 -8.40 3.83
N ASP A 48 13.59 -9.07 4.44
CA ASP A 48 13.40 -9.82 5.68
C ASP A 48 12.84 -8.94 6.80
N GLU A 49 13.42 -7.75 7.00
CA GLU A 49 12.98 -6.80 8.03
C GLU A 49 11.59 -6.23 7.75
N LEU A 50 11.28 -5.89 6.48
CA LEU A 50 9.97 -5.35 6.13
C LEU A 50 8.86 -6.40 6.09
N GLU A 51 9.17 -7.68 5.82
CA GLU A 51 8.19 -8.78 5.86
C GLU A 51 7.54 -8.89 7.25
N VAL A 52 8.34 -8.73 8.31
CA VAL A 52 7.83 -8.69 9.70
C VAL A 52 6.79 -7.59 9.89
N VAL A 53 6.99 -6.44 9.25
CA VAL A 53 6.11 -5.27 9.35
C VAL A 53 4.83 -5.46 8.54
N VAL A 54 4.91 -6.01 7.32
CA VAL A 54 3.74 -6.10 6.42
C VAL A 54 2.88 -7.35 6.66
N ARG A 55 3.42 -8.40 7.29
CA ARG A 55 2.72 -9.67 7.52
C ARG A 55 1.33 -9.53 8.19
N PRO A 56 1.13 -8.67 9.21
CA PRO A 56 -0.20 -8.43 9.80
C PRO A 56 -1.22 -7.85 8.81
N TYR A 57 -0.76 -7.15 7.77
CA TYR A 57 -1.57 -6.44 6.78
C TYR A 57 -1.81 -7.26 5.50
N THR A 58 -1.54 -8.57 5.54
CA THR A 58 -1.76 -9.41 4.36
C THR A 58 -3.24 -9.48 4.01
N ARG A 59 -3.54 -9.29 2.72
CA ARG A 59 -4.90 -9.37 2.14
C ARG A 59 -5.87 -8.24 2.53
N ILE A 60 -5.38 -7.10 3.03
CA ILE A 60 -6.26 -5.96 3.38
C ILE A 60 -7.07 -5.44 2.18
N GLN A 61 -6.59 -5.63 0.94
CA GLN A 61 -7.33 -5.36 -0.29
C GLN A 61 -8.63 -6.19 -0.47
N LYS A 62 -8.89 -7.16 0.41
CA LYS A 62 -10.12 -7.97 0.43
C LYS A 62 -11.05 -7.60 1.58
N ALA A 63 -10.67 -6.63 2.41
CA ALA A 63 -11.48 -6.16 3.52
C ALA A 63 -12.64 -5.29 3.01
N ALA A 64 -13.56 -4.95 3.91
CA ALA A 64 -14.53 -3.90 3.63
C ALA A 64 -13.80 -2.56 3.47
N TYR A 65 -14.34 -1.64 2.66
CA TYR A 65 -13.65 -0.40 2.29
C TYR A 65 -13.21 0.48 3.46
N ASP A 66 -14.02 0.55 4.51
CA ASP A 66 -13.70 1.28 5.75
C ASP A 66 -12.56 0.61 6.53
N ILE A 67 -12.58 -0.71 6.61
CA ILE A 67 -11.52 -1.52 7.23
C ILE A 67 -10.22 -1.41 6.44
N GLU A 68 -10.27 -1.56 5.12
CA GLU A 68 -9.09 -1.40 4.25
C GLU A 68 -8.47 -0.01 4.41
N SER A 69 -9.30 1.05 4.46
CA SER A 69 -8.80 2.41 4.60
C SER A 69 -8.05 2.60 5.92
N ALA A 70 -8.58 2.05 7.02
CA ALA A 70 -7.93 2.09 8.34
C ALA A 70 -6.67 1.22 8.40
N ASP A 71 -6.69 0.05 7.77
CA ASP A 71 -5.54 -0.86 7.71
C ASP A 71 -4.40 -0.29 6.86
N ILE A 72 -4.72 0.43 5.77
CA ILE A 72 -3.72 1.17 4.98
C ILE A 72 -3.05 2.25 5.83
N ASP A 73 -3.81 3.00 6.65
CA ASP A 73 -3.23 4.00 7.54
C ASP A 73 -2.28 3.35 8.56
N GLY A 74 -2.70 2.24 9.18
CA GLY A 74 -1.87 1.46 10.11
C GLY A 74 -0.59 0.96 9.45
N LEU A 75 -0.71 0.38 8.25
CA LEU A 75 0.42 -0.09 7.45
C LEU A 75 1.43 1.04 7.15
N LEU A 76 0.94 2.21 6.73
CA LEU A 76 1.78 3.37 6.43
C LEU A 76 2.52 3.88 7.68
N ILE A 77 1.83 3.95 8.83
CA ILE A 77 2.43 4.33 10.12
C ILE A 77 3.55 3.35 10.50
N ASP A 78 3.28 2.05 10.39
CA ASP A 78 4.24 1.02 10.77
C ASP A 78 5.44 0.98 9.84
N LEU A 79 5.23 1.05 8.52
CA LEU A 79 6.30 1.10 7.54
C LEU A 79 7.16 2.37 7.70
N ARG A 80 6.58 3.51 8.09
CA ARG A 80 7.32 4.78 8.25
C ARG A 80 8.05 4.95 9.58
N LYS A 81 7.98 3.98 10.49
CA LYS A 81 8.83 3.99 11.70
C LYS A 81 10.29 4.17 11.30
N ALA A 82 11.03 5.04 12.00
CA ALA A 82 12.37 5.47 11.61
C ALA A 82 13.36 4.31 11.33
N LYS A 83 13.22 3.20 12.07
CA LYS A 83 14.02 1.98 11.86
C LYS A 83 13.87 1.38 10.46
N ASN A 84 12.75 1.61 9.78
CA ASN A 84 12.43 1.03 8.48
C ASN A 84 12.90 1.88 7.30
N THR A 85 13.28 3.15 7.53
CA THR A 85 13.69 4.08 6.46
C THR A 85 14.83 3.54 5.57
N PRO A 86 15.90 2.92 6.12
CA PRO A 86 16.95 2.32 5.29
C PRO A 86 16.42 1.17 4.42
N HIS A 87 15.54 0.32 4.96
CA HIS A 87 14.98 -0.83 4.24
C HIS A 87 14.02 -0.40 3.11
N LEU A 88 13.18 0.61 3.37
CA LEU A 88 12.32 1.22 2.35
C LEU A 88 13.12 1.86 1.22
N THR A 89 14.27 2.45 1.55
CA THR A 89 15.17 3.06 0.57
C THR A 89 15.86 1.99 -0.28
N ALA A 90 16.37 0.92 0.34
CA ALA A 90 16.99 -0.21 -0.34
C ALA A 90 16.04 -0.86 -1.36
N LEU A 91 14.77 -1.06 -0.98
CA LEU A 91 13.75 -1.63 -1.87
C LEU A 91 13.03 -0.58 -2.75
N ARG A 92 13.45 0.69 -2.70
CA ARG A 92 12.89 1.79 -3.51
C ARG A 92 11.39 2.00 -3.32
N LEU A 93 10.88 1.71 -2.13
CA LEU A 93 9.45 1.76 -1.81
C LEU A 93 8.98 3.12 -1.28
N THR A 94 9.88 4.03 -0.90
CA THR A 94 9.54 5.32 -0.29
C THR A 94 8.47 6.10 -1.07
N ASN A 95 8.64 6.25 -2.39
CA ASN A 95 7.68 6.96 -3.23
C ASN A 95 6.35 6.20 -3.41
N VAL A 96 6.38 4.87 -3.33
CA VAL A 96 5.18 4.04 -3.44
C VAL A 96 4.29 4.22 -2.22
N LEU A 97 4.87 4.39 -1.03
CA LEU A 97 4.12 4.68 0.18
C LEU A 97 3.37 6.02 0.09
N SER A 98 4.02 7.06 -0.42
CA SER A 98 3.35 8.36 -0.65
C SER A 98 2.19 8.24 -1.65
N LYS A 99 2.34 7.45 -2.71
CA LYS A 99 1.24 7.19 -3.65
C LYS A 99 0.07 6.45 -3.00
N LEU A 100 0.37 5.47 -2.14
CA LEU A 100 -0.68 4.73 -1.42
C LEU A 100 -1.43 5.63 -0.45
N GLU A 101 -0.73 6.49 0.28
CA GLU A 101 -1.34 7.49 1.16
C GLU A 101 -2.29 8.40 0.39
N THR A 102 -1.83 9.02 -0.71
CA THR A 102 -2.67 9.88 -1.54
C THR A 102 -3.87 9.14 -2.12
N ALA A 103 -3.69 7.91 -2.62
CA ALA A 103 -4.81 7.11 -3.15
C ALA A 103 -5.83 6.77 -2.06
N ASN A 104 -5.38 6.53 -0.82
CA ASN A 104 -6.25 6.25 0.32
C ASN A 104 -6.98 7.51 0.80
N GLU A 105 -6.35 8.68 0.76
CA GLU A 105 -6.99 9.98 1.03
C GLU A 105 -8.06 10.30 -0.02
N GLU A 106 -7.75 10.13 -1.31
CA GLU A 106 -8.67 10.42 -2.42
C GLU A 106 -9.82 9.42 -2.57
N PHE A 107 -9.72 8.23 -1.96
CA PHE A 107 -10.80 7.26 -1.91
C PHE A 107 -11.95 7.70 -0.98
N ARG A 108 -11.62 8.40 0.11
CA ARG A 108 -12.57 8.87 1.13
C ARG A 108 -13.44 10.03 0.64
#